data_AF-X1ITZ1-F1
#
_entry.id   AF-X1ITZ1-F1
#
_cell.length_a   1.000
_cell.length_b   1.000
_cell.length_c   1.000
_cell.angle_alpha   90.00
_cell.angle_beta   90.00
_cell.angle_gamma   90.00
#
_symmetry.space_group_name_H-M   'P 1'
#
loop_
_entity.id
_entity.type
_entity.pdbx_description
1 polymer ?
#
loop_
_entity_poly.entity_id
_entity_poly.type
_entity_poly.pdbx_seq_one_letter_code
_entity_poly.pdbx_strand_id
1 'polypeptide(L)'
;EFSPRAQSSILSNRANVHLMMENWEFAVSDAERSARLDPENYIAIILRSAAIGNLGYPEEAERRIKEVLPRIRSHYHLACAFAVIRDKTNMLKQLSTAINLDSGLIVEAKFDPDFDKFREDPDFIKLISRKRKGPVVTRE
;
A
#
# COMPACT_ATOMS: atom_id res chain seq x y z
N GLU A 1 13.33 -20.37 16.10
CA GLU A 1 13.59 -19.02 15.56
C GLU A 1 12.81 -18.84 14.26
N PHE A 2 12.36 -17.62 13.94
CA PHE A 2 11.63 -17.36 12.69
C PHE A 2 12.57 -17.35 11.48
N SER A 3 12.08 -17.79 10.32
CA SER A 3 12.83 -17.65 9.07
C SER A 3 13.05 -16.17 8.69
N PRO A 4 14.09 -15.83 7.91
CA PRO A 4 14.32 -14.45 7.47
C PRO A 4 13.09 -13.81 6.80
N ARG A 5 12.36 -14.59 5.99
CA ARG A 5 11.13 -14.15 5.34
C ARG A 5 10.01 -13.83 6.34
N ALA A 6 9.81 -14.70 7.33
CA ALA A 6 8.83 -14.46 8.38
C ALA A 6 9.19 -13.21 9.21
N GLN A 7 10.48 -13.01 9.52
CA GLN A 7 10.96 -11.81 10.19
C GLN A 7 10.73 -10.54 9.34
N SER A 8 10.97 -10.61 8.03
CA SER A 8 10.67 -9.52 7.10
C SER A 8 9.20 -9.13 7.14
N SER A 9 8.27 -10.10 7.06
CA SER A 9 6.84 -9.83 7.14
C SER A 9 6.42 -9.18 8.47
N ILE A 10 6.98 -9.65 9.60
CA ILE A 10 6.71 -9.06 10.92
C ILE A 10 7.17 -7.60 10.97
N LEU A 11 8.35 -7.29 10.44
CA LEU A 11 8.89 -5.94 10.38
C LEU A 11 8.07 -5.04 9.47
N SER A 12 7.61 -5.52 8.30
CA SER A 12 6.71 -4.76 7.43
C SER A 12 5.38 -4.46 8.13
N ASN A 13 4.79 -5.42 8.83
CA ASN A 13 3.55 -5.17 9.58
C ASN A 13 3.76 -4.13 10.68
N ARG A 14 4.88 -4.19 11.40
CA ARG A 14 5.20 -3.18 12.43
C ARG A 14 5.48 -1.81 11.83
N ALA A 15 6.18 -1.74 10.70
CA ALA A 15 6.39 -0.49 9.96
C ALA A 15 5.06 0.14 9.52
N ASN A 16 4.10 -0.67 9.05
CA ASN A 16 2.77 -0.19 8.71
C ASN A 16 2.03 0.37 9.93
N VAL A 17 2.12 -0.29 11.09
CA VAL A 17 1.57 0.23 12.34
C VAL A 17 2.24 1.56 12.73
N HIS A 18 3.56 1.68 12.55
CA HIS A 18 4.26 2.95 12.74
C HIS A 18 3.77 4.06 11.79
N LEU A 19 3.49 3.76 10.52
CA LEU A 19 2.87 4.74 9.60
C LEU A 19 1.51 5.21 10.09
N MET A 20 0.64 4.28 10.52
CA MET A 20 -0.68 4.62 11.06
C MET A 20 -0.62 5.49 12.32
N MET A 21 0.47 5.40 13.08
CA MET A 21 0.74 6.21 14.27
C MET A 21 1.58 7.46 13.97
N GLU A 22 1.87 7.75 12.70
CA GLU A 22 2.72 8.86 12.27
C GLU A 22 4.17 8.83 12.83
N ASN A 23 4.63 7.64 13.22
CA ASN A 23 5.97 7.39 13.74
C ASN A 23 6.95 7.11 12.58
N TRP A 24 7.18 8.10 11.73
CA TRP A 24 7.83 7.92 10.43
C TRP A 24 9.24 7.34 10.51
N GLU A 25 10.07 7.78 11.45
CA GLU A 25 11.45 7.32 11.61
C GLU A 25 11.50 5.83 12.01
N PHE A 26 10.58 5.39 12.87
CA PHE A 26 10.45 3.98 13.24
C PHE A 26 9.94 3.14 12.06
N ALA A 27 8.99 3.67 11.28
CA ALA A 27 8.51 3.02 10.06
C ALA A 27 9.65 2.82 9.06
N VAL A 28 10.49 3.84 8.84
CA VAL A 28 11.70 3.74 7.99
C VAL A 28 12.63 2.65 8.50
N SER A 29 12.96 2.67 9.80
CA SER A 29 13.91 1.71 10.40
C SER A 29 13.47 0.25 10.20
N ASP A 30 12.19 -0.03 10.46
CA ASP A 30 11.63 -1.37 10.32
C ASP A 30 11.50 -1.80 8.87
N ALA A 31 11.04 -0.90 8.00
CA ALA A 31 10.92 -1.17 6.57
C ALA A 31 12.29 -1.44 5.93
N GLU A 32 13.34 -0.72 6.32
CA GLU A 32 14.71 -0.98 5.86
C GLU A 32 15.24 -2.32 6.33
N ARG A 33 14.98 -2.69 7.58
CA ARG A 33 15.36 -4.02 8.09
C ARG A 33 14.59 -5.12 7.37
N SER A 34 13.30 -4.91 7.10
CA SER A 34 12.46 -5.84 6.35
C SER A 34 13.01 -6.08 4.93
N ALA A 35 13.36 -5.00 4.22
CA ALA A 35 13.92 -5.07 2.87
C ALA A 35 15.31 -5.73 2.82
N ARG A 36 16.12 -5.61 3.88
CA ARG A 36 17.40 -6.33 3.98
C ARG A 36 17.23 -7.84 4.17
N LEU A 37 16.17 -8.26 4.87
CA LEU A 37 15.89 -9.67 5.14
C LEU A 37 15.21 -10.38 3.96
N ASP A 38 14.34 -9.68 3.25
CA ASP A 38 13.69 -10.15 2.03
C ASP A 38 13.66 -9.02 0.99
N PRO A 39 14.65 -8.94 0.09
CA PRO A 39 14.67 -7.95 -0.98
C PRO A 39 13.50 -8.03 -1.97
N GLU A 40 12.77 -9.16 -1.98
CA GLU A 40 11.57 -9.36 -2.81
C GLU A 40 10.28 -8.91 -2.09
N ASN A 41 10.38 -8.52 -0.81
CA ASN A 41 9.26 -7.94 -0.08
C ASN A 41 9.07 -6.46 -0.43
N TYR A 42 8.50 -6.20 -1.60
CA TYR A 42 8.28 -4.83 -2.10
C TYR A 42 7.35 -4.00 -1.21
N ILE A 43 6.55 -4.63 -0.34
CA ILE A 43 5.73 -3.93 0.66
C ILE A 43 6.64 -3.11 1.57
N ALA A 44 7.80 -3.65 1.97
CA ALA A 44 8.79 -2.92 2.77
C ALA A 44 9.26 -1.63 2.05
N ILE A 45 9.42 -1.68 0.72
CA ILE A 45 9.84 -0.52 -0.06
C ILE A 45 8.70 0.51 -0.14
N ILE A 46 7.46 0.07 -0.31
CA ILE A 46 6.28 0.96 -0.29
C ILE A 46 6.19 1.68 1.06
N LEU A 47 6.23 0.93 2.18
CA LEU A 47 6.14 1.48 3.53
C LEU A 47 7.27 2.46 3.83
N ARG A 48 8.51 2.14 3.42
CA ARG A 48 9.65 3.06 3.54
C ARG A 48 9.39 4.34 2.75
N SER A 49 8.98 4.21 1.49
CA SER A 49 8.71 5.36 0.62
C SER A 49 7.58 6.25 1.15
N ALA A 50 6.53 5.66 1.72
CA ALA A 50 5.46 6.39 2.41
C ALA A 50 6.01 7.20 3.60
N ALA A 51 6.84 6.57 4.43
CA ALA A 51 7.43 7.20 5.60
C ALA A 51 8.37 8.36 5.23
N ILE A 52 9.32 8.14 4.31
CA ILE A 52 10.26 9.20 3.90
C ILE A 52 9.58 10.34 3.15
N GLY A 53 8.50 10.06 2.41
CA GLY A 53 7.67 11.08 1.79
C GLY A 53 7.01 12.01 2.83
N ASN A 54 6.54 11.46 3.95
CA ASN A 54 6.01 12.25 5.07
C ASN A 54 7.10 12.98 5.86
N LEU A 55 8.34 12.47 5.87
CA LEU A 55 9.51 13.17 6.42
C LEU A 55 10.04 14.32 5.54
N GLY A 56 9.42 14.57 4.39
CA GLY A 56 9.81 15.67 3.50
C GLY A 56 10.78 15.29 2.39
N TYR A 57 10.88 13.99 2.05
CA TYR A 57 11.71 13.48 0.94
C TYR A 57 10.87 12.83 -0.18
N PRO A 58 9.90 13.53 -0.78
CA PRO A 58 8.99 12.94 -1.77
C PRO A 58 9.69 12.51 -3.06
N GLU A 59 10.75 13.18 -3.50
CA GLU A 59 11.49 12.81 -4.71
C GLU A 59 12.27 11.50 -4.53
N GLU A 60 12.75 11.23 -3.31
CA GLU A 60 13.34 9.93 -3.00
C GLU A 60 12.28 8.83 -2.96
N ALA A 61 11.15 9.09 -2.30
CA ALA A 61 10.02 8.15 -2.28
C ALA A 61 9.61 7.75 -3.70
N GLU A 62 9.45 8.74 -4.59
CA GLU A 62 9.06 8.52 -5.97
C GLU A 62 10.06 7.67 -6.75
N ARG A 63 11.35 8.00 -6.65
CA ARG A 63 12.42 7.23 -7.30
C ARG A 63 12.40 5.76 -6.86
N ARG A 64 12.32 5.51 -5.54
CA ARG A 64 12.30 4.16 -4.97
C ARG A 64 11.09 3.35 -5.40
N ILE A 65 9.91 3.97 -5.45
CA ILE A 65 8.70 3.31 -5.95
C ILE A 65 8.85 2.95 -7.43
N LYS A 66 9.32 3.88 -8.25
CA LYS A 66 9.50 3.65 -9.70
C LYS A 66 10.44 2.48 -10.01
N GLU A 67 11.48 2.29 -9.20
CA GLU A 67 12.41 1.15 -9.31
C GLU A 67 11.70 -0.21 -9.15
N VAL A 68 10.66 -0.29 -8.32
CA VAL A 68 9.99 -1.56 -8.00
C VAL A 68 8.62 -1.76 -8.64
N LEU A 69 8.00 -0.70 -9.18
CA LEU A 69 6.70 -0.77 -9.85
C LEU A 69 6.56 -1.94 -10.83
N PRO A 70 7.53 -2.24 -11.73
CA PRO A 70 7.41 -3.35 -12.69
C PRO A 70 7.39 -4.74 -12.03
N ARG A 71 7.80 -4.85 -10.77
CA ARG A 71 7.95 -6.12 -10.04
C ARG A 71 6.74 -6.42 -9.16
N ILE A 72 5.96 -5.41 -8.80
CA ILE A 72 4.74 -5.56 -7.99
C ILE A 72 3.65 -6.22 -8.84
N ARG A 73 3.16 -7.38 -8.39
CA ARG A 73 2.12 -8.16 -9.09
C ARG A 73 0.70 -7.92 -8.56
N SER A 74 0.57 -7.51 -7.29
CA SER A 74 -0.73 -7.23 -6.69
C SER A 74 -1.27 -5.89 -7.17
N HIS A 75 -2.51 -5.88 -7.68
CA HIS A 75 -3.21 -4.65 -8.03
C HIS A 75 -3.39 -3.73 -6.82
N TYR A 76 -3.60 -4.29 -5.62
CA TYR A 76 -3.73 -3.48 -4.41
C TYR A 76 -2.41 -2.79 -4.06
N HIS A 77 -1.30 -3.54 -4.00
CA HIS A 77 0.01 -2.94 -3.72
C HIS A 77 0.47 -1.98 -4.82
N LEU A 78 0.08 -2.19 -6.08
CA LEU A 78 0.30 -1.20 -7.13
C LEU A 78 -0.47 0.09 -6.83
N ALA A 79 -1.72 -0.01 -6.37
CA ALA A 79 -2.50 1.17 -5.99
C ALA A 79 -1.84 1.93 -4.83
N CYS A 80 -1.39 1.23 -3.79
CA CYS A 80 -0.62 1.80 -2.68
C CYS A 80 0.63 2.53 -3.18
N ALA A 81 1.43 1.86 -4.01
CA ALA A 81 2.64 2.44 -4.60
C ALA A 81 2.35 3.71 -5.43
N PHE A 82 1.30 3.70 -6.25
CA PHE A 82 0.87 4.88 -7.00
C PHE A 82 0.33 5.99 -6.11
N ALA A 83 -0.33 5.66 -5.00
CA ALA A 83 -0.81 6.63 -4.02
C ALA A 83 0.35 7.37 -3.33
N VAL A 84 1.38 6.62 -2.91
CA VAL A 84 2.60 7.18 -2.29
C VAL A 84 3.27 8.23 -3.19
N ILE A 85 3.31 7.99 -4.51
CA ILE A 85 3.90 8.93 -5.49
C ILE A 85 2.89 9.92 -6.07
N ARG A 86 1.68 9.97 -5.52
CA ARG A 86 0.58 10.86 -5.92
C ARG A 86 0.12 10.72 -7.38
N ASP A 87 0.34 9.55 -7.98
CA ASP A 87 -0.21 9.21 -9.31
C ASP A 87 -1.68 8.76 -9.17
N LYS A 88 -2.57 9.74 -9.03
CA LYS A 88 -4.02 9.51 -8.85
C LYS A 88 -4.61 8.60 -9.93
N THR A 89 -4.24 8.81 -11.19
CA THR A 89 -4.82 8.11 -12.34
C THR A 89 -4.52 6.61 -12.28
N ASN A 90 -3.26 6.25 -12.08
CA ASN A 90 -2.87 4.84 -11.98
C ASN A 90 -3.31 4.24 -10.65
N MET A 91 -3.27 4.99 -9.54
CA MET A 91 -3.80 4.56 -8.25
C MET A 91 -5.26 4.10 -8.36
N LEU A 92 -6.16 4.95 -8.90
CA LEU A 92 -7.58 4.63 -9.02
C LEU A 92 -7.83 3.43 -9.94
N LYS A 93 -7.07 3.32 -11.03
CA LYS A 93 -7.16 2.20 -11.97
C LYS A 93 -6.81 0.87 -11.30
N GLN A 94 -5.70 0.83 -10.57
CA GLN A 94 -5.24 -0.38 -9.90
C GLN A 94 -6.14 -0.73 -8.71
N LEU A 95 -6.55 0.26 -7.92
CA LEU A 95 -7.47 0.06 -6.79
C LEU A 95 -8.82 -0.45 -7.25
N SER A 96 -9.37 0.09 -8.36
CA SER A 96 -10.62 -0.41 -8.92
C SER A 96 -10.49 -1.85 -9.40
N THR A 97 -9.35 -2.22 -9.97
CA THR A 97 -9.09 -3.61 -10.37
C THR A 97 -9.03 -4.52 -9.14
N ALA A 98 -8.32 -4.11 -8.09
CA ALA A 98 -8.21 -4.85 -6.84
C ALA A 98 -9.58 -5.05 -6.17
N ILE A 99 -10.38 -4.00 -6.01
CA ILE A 99 -11.72 -4.06 -5.40
C ILE A 99 -12.69 -4.92 -6.22
N ASN A 100 -12.56 -4.95 -7.55
CA ASN A 100 -13.39 -5.82 -8.39
C ASN A 100 -13.04 -7.30 -8.21
N LEU A 101 -11.78 -7.63 -7.92
CA LEU A 101 -11.33 -9.00 -7.61
C LEU A 101 -11.72 -9.41 -6.20
N ASP A 102 -11.52 -8.52 -5.24
CA ASP A 102 -11.91 -8.70 -3.85
C ASP A 102 -12.48 -7.40 -3.26
N SER A 103 -13.80 -7.37 -3.12
CA SER A 103 -14.52 -6.23 -2.54
C SER A 103 -14.21 -6.01 -1.04
N GLY A 104 -13.60 -6.97 -0.35
CA GLY A 104 -13.13 -6.82 1.03
C GLY A 104 -12.05 -5.72 1.18
N LEU A 105 -11.25 -5.52 0.12
CA LEU A 105 -10.20 -4.49 0.06
C LEU A 105 -10.73 -3.06 0.16
N ILE A 106 -12.05 -2.85 0.05
CA ILE A 106 -12.68 -1.55 0.33
C ILE A 106 -12.43 -1.12 1.78
N VAL A 107 -12.50 -2.06 2.72
CA VAL A 107 -12.27 -1.74 4.14
C VAL A 107 -10.81 -1.41 4.36
N GLU A 108 -9.91 -2.17 3.75
CA GLU A 108 -8.46 -1.92 3.83
C GLU A 108 -8.11 -0.54 3.28
N ALA A 109 -8.54 -0.22 2.06
CA ALA A 109 -8.26 1.07 1.42
C ALA A 109 -8.77 2.29 2.20
N LYS A 110 -9.82 2.13 3.03
CA LYS A 110 -10.36 3.23 3.87
C LYS A 110 -9.42 3.65 4.99
N PHE A 111 -8.63 2.72 5.50
CA PHE A 111 -7.80 2.91 6.70
C PHE A 111 -6.30 2.82 6.41
N ASP A 112 -5.93 2.35 5.23
CA ASP A 112 -4.55 2.25 4.78
C ASP A 112 -3.94 3.66 4.61
N PRO A 113 -2.82 3.96 5.31
CA PRO A 113 -2.21 5.28 5.34
C PRO A 113 -1.70 5.75 3.97
N ASP A 114 -1.42 4.83 3.04
CA ASP A 114 -0.94 5.19 1.69
C ASP A 114 -1.98 6.02 0.92
N PHE A 115 -3.27 5.89 1.25
CA PHE A 115 -4.35 6.64 0.61
C PHE A 115 -4.76 7.91 1.36
N ASP A 116 -4.05 8.31 2.42
CA ASP A 116 -4.44 9.45 3.26
C ASP A 116 -4.64 10.75 2.47
N LYS A 117 -3.78 11.00 1.48
CA LYS A 117 -3.87 12.19 0.61
C LYS A 117 -5.07 12.19 -0.33
N PHE A 118 -5.79 11.07 -0.43
CA PHE A 118 -6.95 10.88 -1.32
C PHE A 118 -8.26 10.65 -0.57
N ARG A 119 -8.28 10.68 0.77
CA ARG A 119 -9.51 10.40 1.55
C ARG A 119 -10.67 11.36 1.24
N GLU A 120 -10.35 12.59 0.84
CA GLU A 120 -11.32 13.61 0.44
C GLU A 120 -11.55 13.67 -1.08
N ASP A 121 -10.81 12.87 -1.86
CA ASP A 121 -10.91 12.87 -3.31
C ASP A 121 -12.25 12.24 -3.77
N PRO A 122 -13.06 12.94 -4.59
CA PRO A 122 -14.38 12.43 -4.99
C PRO A 122 -14.34 11.10 -5.73
N ASP A 123 -13.30 10.86 -6.54
CA ASP A 123 -13.18 9.61 -7.31
C ASP A 123 -12.78 8.45 -6.40
N PHE A 124 -11.88 8.71 -5.44
CA PHE A 124 -11.53 7.75 -4.41
C PHE A 124 -12.75 7.40 -3.55
N ILE A 125 -13.46 8.39 -3.00
CA ILE A 125 -14.68 8.21 -2.21
C ILE A 125 -15.71 7.38 -2.97
N LYS A 126 -15.97 7.71 -4.25
CA LYS A 126 -16.89 6.96 -5.10
C LYS A 126 -16.47 5.50 -5.24
N LEU A 127 -15.16 5.23 -5.35
CA LEU A 127 -14.63 3.90 -5.49
C LEU A 127 -14.80 3.05 -4.22
N ILE A 128 -14.47 3.60 -3.05
CA ILE A 128 -14.56 2.90 -1.75
C ILE A 128 -15.98 2.92 -1.13
N SER A 129 -16.93 3.59 -1.77
CA SER A 129 -18.35 3.57 -1.39
C SER A 129 -19.17 2.54 -2.18
N ARG A 130 -18.54 1.79 -3.10
CA ARG A 130 -19.21 0.72 -3.84
C ARG A 130 -19.75 -0.33 -2.86
N LYS A 131 -21.04 -0.67 -2.99
CA LYS A 131 -21.63 -1.75 -2.21
C LYS A 131 -20.96 -3.07 -2.60
N ARG A 132 -20.68 -3.91 -1.60
CA ARG A 132 -20.23 -5.29 -1.81
C ARG A 132 -21.21 -5.95 -2.78
N LYS A 133 -20.73 -6.40 -3.95
CA LYS A 133 -21.57 -7.27 -4.80
C LYS A 133 -21.74 -8.55 -3.98
N GLY A 134 -22.97 -8.83 -3.55
CA GLY A 134 -23.29 -10.12 -2.92
C GLY A 134 -22.92 -11.27 -3.86
N PRO A 135 -22.83 -12.51 -3.35
CA PRO A 135 -22.61 -13.65 -4.23
C PRO A 135 -23.68 -13.63 -5.32
N VAL A 136 -23.24 -13.70 -6.58
CA VAL A 136 -24.14 -13.90 -7.72
C VAL A 136 -24.72 -15.30 -7.54
N VAL A 137 -25.91 -15.38 -6.94
CA VAL A 137 -26.68 -16.62 -6.91
C VAL A 137 -27.18 -16.82 -8.33
N THR A 138 -26.42 -17.56 -9.13
CA THR A 138 -26.94 -18.13 -10.37
C THR A 138 -28.02 -19.13 -9.98
N ARG A 139 -29.28 -18.73 -10.15
CA ARG A 139 -30.40 -19.68 -10.10
C ARG A 139 -30.35 -20.47 -11.39
N GLU A 140 -30.07 -21.77 -11.28
CA GLU A 140 -30.43 -22.77 -12.30
C GLU A 140 -31.95 -23.00 -12.29
#